data_AF-A0A3D0HMX3-F1
#
_entry.id   AF-A0A3D0HMX3-F1
#
_cell.length_a   1.000
_cell.length_b   1.000
_cell.length_c   1.000
_cell.angle_alpha   90.00
_cell.angle_beta   90.00
_cell.angle_gamma   90.00
#
_symmetry.space_group_name_H-M   'P 1'
#
loop_
_entity.id
_entity.type
_entity.pdbx_description
1 polymer ?
#
loop_
_entity_poly.entity_id
_entity_poly.type
_entity_poly.pdbx_seq_one_letter_code
_entity_poly.pdbx_strand_id
1 'polypeptide(L)' 'MYSFEEVVKADPELAKAMELETNRQNDHIELIASENFVSKAVMAAMGSTCTNK' A
#
# COMPACT_ATOMS: atom_id res chain seq x y z
N MET A 1 -14.88 -1.16 3.77
CA MET A 1 -13.56 -1.53 3.22
C MET A 1 -12.56 -0.63 3.92
N TYR A 2 -11.54 -1.19 4.55
CA TYR A 2 -10.58 -0.39 5.32
C TYR A 2 -9.83 0.57 4.40
N SER A 3 -9.69 1.82 4.81
CA SER A 3 -9.08 2.87 4.00
C SER A 3 -7.80 3.38 4.66
N PHE A 4 -6.99 4.11 3.89
CA PHE A 4 -5.73 4.67 4.37
C PHE A 4 -5.95 5.63 5.57
N GLU A 5 -7.09 6.32 5.62
CA GLU A 5 -7.46 7.20 6.73
C GLU A 5 -7.55 6.48 8.09
N GLU A 6 -7.90 5.19 8.10
CA GLU A 6 -7.92 4.42 9.34
C GLU A 6 -6.50 4.19 9.88
N VAL A 7 -5.51 4.02 9.00
CA VAL A 7 -4.09 3.96 9.37
C VAL A 7 -3.62 5.31 9.89
N VAL A 8 -3.97 6.42 9.22
CA VAL A 8 -3.61 7.78 9.68
C VAL A 8 -4.11 8.06 11.10
N LYS A 9 -5.34 7.63 11.42
CA LYS A 9 -5.91 7.81 12.76
C LYS A 9 -5.27 6.92 13.81
N ALA A 10 -4.98 5.66 13.46
CA ALA A 10 -4.43 4.69 14.40
C ALA A 10 -2.93 4.88 14.64
N ASP A 11 -2.18 5.13 13.58
CA ASP A 11 -0.72 5.30 13.57
C ASP A 11 -0.28 6.29 12.46
N PRO A 12 -0.23 7.59 12.77
CA PRO A 12 0.18 8.62 11.82
C PRO A 12 1.67 8.54 11.43
N GLU A 13 2.52 7.93 12.25
CA GLU A 13 3.94 7.73 11.91
C GLU A 13 4.07 6.67 10.81
N LEU A 14 3.37 5.54 10.97
CA LEU A 14 3.30 4.50 9.96
C LEU A 14 2.69 5.01 8.66
N ALA A 15 1.58 5.76 8.74
CA ALA A 15 0.95 6.34 7.56
C ALA A 15 1.91 7.24 6.77
N LYS A 16 2.68 8.08 7.48
CA LYS A 16 3.72 8.91 6.85
C LYS A 16 4.81 8.09 6.17
N ALA A 17 5.25 7.00 6.78
CA ALA A 17 6.22 6.10 6.15
C ALA A 17 5.68 5.45 4.87
N MET A 18 4.40 5.05 4.87
CA MET A 18 3.72 4.49 3.69
C MET A 18 3.60 5.51 2.55
N GLU A 19 3.29 6.78 2.85
CA GLU A 19 3.27 7.86 1.85
C GLU A 19 4.65 8.10 1.24
N LEU A 20 5.70 8.13 2.07
CA LEU A 20 7.08 8.31 1.60
C LEU A 20 7.50 7.18 0.66
N GLU A 21 7.16 5.93 0.98
CA GLU A 21 7.45 4.78 0.11
C GLU A 21 6.65 4.82 -1.19
N THR A 22 5.39 5.24 -1.15
CA THR A 22 4.56 5.42 -2.35
C THR A 22 5.19 6.44 -3.29
N ASN A 23 5.69 7.56 -2.76
CA ASN A 23 6.38 8.56 -3.56
C ASN A 23 7.71 8.02 -4.12
N ARG A 24 8.50 7.29 -3.32
CA ARG A 24 9.75 6.66 -3.77
C ARG A 24 9.52 5.72 -4.96
N GLN A 25 8.46 4.94 -4.93
CA GLN A 25 8.10 4.04 -6.04
C GLN A 25 7.68 4.79 -7.31
N ASN A 26 6.98 5.92 -7.16
CA ASN A 26 6.54 6.74 -8.31
C ASN A 26 7.68 7.54 -8.95
N ASP A 27 8.67 7.96 -8.15
CA ASP A 27 9.76 8.84 -8.58
C ASP A 27 10.98 8.08 -9.15
N HIS A 28 10.92 6.75 -9.26
CA HIS A 28 12.01 5.92 -9.76
C HIS A 28 11.59 5.00 -10.92
N ILE A 29 12.54 4.71 -11.80
CA ILE A 29 12.36 3.66 -12.82
C ILE A 29 12.74 2.33 -12.16
N GLU A 30 11.76 1.46 -11.99
CA GLU A 30 12.00 0.14 -11.42
C GLU A 30 12.67 -0.79 -12.44
N LEU A 31 13.87 -1.27 -12.12
CA LEU A 31 14.70 -2.11 -13.00
C LEU A 31 14.96 -3.51 -12.41
N ILE A 32 14.36 -3.81 -11.26
CA ILE A 32 14.44 -5.13 -10.64
C ILE A 32 13.50 -6.08 -11.40
N ALA A 33 14.09 -7.05 -12.09
CA ALA A 33 13.35 -7.96 -12.98
C ALA A 33 12.24 -8.79 -12.29
N SER A 34 12.34 -8.99 -10.98
CA SER A 34 11.36 -9.73 -10.18
C SER A 34 10.25 -8.85 -9.57
N GLU A 35 10.37 -7.53 -9.62
CA GLU A 35 9.41 -6.60 -9.02
C GLU A 35 8.37 -6.12 -10.04
N ASN A 36 7.19 -5.77 -9.52
CA ASN A 36 6.07 -5.29 -10.33
C ASN A 36 5.05 -4.50 -9.50
N PHE A 37 4.24 -3.69 -10.18
CA PHE A 37 3.11 -2.98 -9.58
C PHE A 37 1.84 -3.81 -9.69
N VAL A 38 1.23 -4.11 -8.55
CA VAL A 38 -0.03 -4.87 -8.52
C VAL A 38 -1.22 -3.97 -8.90
N SER A 39 -2.27 -4.57 -9.47
CA SER A 39 -3.48 -3.84 -9.83
C SER A 39 -4.29 -3.42 -8.60
N LYS A 40 -5.14 -2.40 -8.75
CA LYS A 40 -6.07 -1.97 -7.69
C LYS A 40 -7.00 -3.11 -7.22
N ALA A 41 -7.37 -4.02 -8.13
CA ALA A 41 -8.19 -5.19 -7.78
C ALA A 41 -7.46 -6.15 -6.83
N VAL A 42 -6.16 -6.37 -7.04
CA VAL A 42 -5.33 -7.20 -6.15
C VAL A 42 -5.21 -6.54 -4.77
N MET A 43 -4.90 -5.23 -4.73
CA MET A 43 -4.85 -4.48 -3.45
C MET A 43 -6.19 -4.53 -2.70
N ALA A 44 -7.30 -4.41 -3.42
CA ALA A 44 -8.64 -4.49 -2.85
C ALA A 44 -8.94 -5.86 -2.23
N ALA A 45 -8.53 -6.94 -2.89
CA ALA A 45 -8.69 -8.30 -2.37
C ALA A 45 -7.86 -8.52 -1.10
N MET A 46 -6.64 -7.97 -1.04
CA MET A 46 -5.75 -8.05 0.13
C MET A 46 -6.30 -7.34 1.38
N GLY A 47 -7.15 -6.31 1.22
CA GLY A 47 -7.82 -5.62 2.32
C GLY A 47 -9.24 -6.10 2.62
N SER A 48 -9.64 -7.24 2.06
CA SER A 48 -10.99 -7.78 2.18
C SER A 48 -11.20 -8.59 3.47
N THR A 49 -12.45 -8.94 3.77
CA THR A 49 -12.80 -9.79 4.93
C THR A 49 -12.17 -11.18 4.86
N CYS A 50 -11.65 -11.61 3.70
CA CYS A 50 -10.94 -12.88 3.56
C CYS A 50 -9.66 -12.94 4.42
N THR A 51 -9.11 -11.82 4.89
CA THR A 51 -7.94 -11.81 5.78
C THR A 51 -8.28 -11.95 7.26
N ASN A 52 -9.57 -12.03 7.62
CA ASN A 52 -9.98 -12.26 9.01
C ASN A 52 -9.74 -13.71 9.47
N LYS A 53 -9.46 -14.64 8.54
CA LYS A 53 -9.16 -16.04 8.81
C LYS A 53 -8.26 -16.65 7.74
#